data_AF-A0A9C8GQ96-F1
#
_entry.id   AF-A0A9C8GQ96-F1
#
_cell.length_a   1.000
_cell.length_b   1.000
_cell.length_c   1.000
_cell.angle_alpha   90.00
_cell.angle_beta   90.00
_cell.angle_gamma   90.00
#
_symmetry.space_group_name_H-M   'P 1'
#
loop_
_entity.id
_entity.type
_entity.pdbx_description
1 polymer ?
#
loop_
_entity_poly.entity_id
_entity_poly.type
_entity_poly.pdbx_seq_one_letter_code
_entity_poly.pdbx_strand_id
1 'polypeptide(L)'
;MPDTTLLQEFDAIADSAMEPDVRRYLEEARRCFGAGANNAAVVMAWCGVILYFRRVVERFGFDFLAYQRWAIDISEETHSEDAFDKWKSSIIQKQWRGVSDHQLLEACKRMKLDVPGEVKSEFRVKRNAFAHPDMEFATPGEALELVRSGLEVYKRRVETAYLTDIVDLFAYATQTTDSAAVQQTVHFLNASDNAVLEYAHKVLDAFTDGRGTSQEGLTALWEALWKRLDEGRRESLWKHIV
;
A
#
# COMPACT_ATOMS: atom_id res chain seq x y z
N MET A 1 20.71 -1.17 33.57
CA MET A 1 19.48 -0.34 33.56
C MET A 1 19.49 0.43 32.25
N PRO A 2 18.36 0.54 31.53
CA PRO A 2 18.30 1.30 30.29
C PRO A 2 18.72 2.74 30.55
N ASP A 3 19.44 3.35 29.60
CA ASP A 3 19.71 4.78 29.65
C ASP A 3 18.37 5.53 29.67
N THR A 4 18.19 6.35 30.70
CA THR A 4 16.92 7.07 30.93
C THR A 4 16.64 8.04 29.76
N THR A 5 17.69 8.54 29.13
CA THR A 5 17.61 9.41 27.95
C THR A 5 17.04 8.65 26.75
N LEU A 6 17.56 7.45 26.47
CA LEU A 6 17.09 6.62 25.36
C LEU A 6 15.63 6.17 25.55
N LEU A 7 15.23 5.90 26.80
CA LEU A 7 13.84 5.55 27.10
C LEU A 7 12.89 6.72 26.85
N GLN A 8 13.28 7.95 27.22
CA GLN A 8 12.51 9.17 26.95
C GLN A 8 12.38 9.45 25.45
N GLU A 9 13.45 9.23 24.69
CA GLU A 9 13.39 9.31 23.22
C GLU A 9 12.42 8.29 22.64
N PHE A 10 12.40 7.06 23.16
CA PHE A 10 11.44 6.04 22.72
C PHE A 10 10.00 6.46 23.05
N ASP A 11 9.75 7.00 24.24
CA ASP A 11 8.44 7.49 24.65
C ASP A 11 7.92 8.56 23.67
N ALA A 12 8.77 9.51 23.28
CA ALA A 12 8.42 10.51 22.27
C ALA A 12 8.07 9.90 20.91
N ILE A 13 8.75 8.82 20.50
CA ILE A 13 8.42 8.09 19.26
C ILE A 13 7.03 7.44 19.37
N ALA A 14 6.77 6.71 20.46
CA ALA A 14 5.48 6.03 20.67
C ALA A 14 4.31 7.03 20.70
N ASP A 15 4.48 8.17 21.39
CA ASP A 15 3.45 9.21 21.51
C ASP A 15 3.15 9.91 20.18
N SER A 16 4.15 10.00 19.29
CA SER A 16 4.00 10.63 17.98
C SER A 16 3.23 9.79 16.95
N ALA A 17 3.03 8.49 17.21
CA ALA A 17 2.24 7.64 16.33
C ALA A 17 0.76 8.03 16.39
N MET A 18 0.20 8.37 15.23
CA MET A 18 -1.19 8.84 15.12
C MET A 18 -2.20 7.69 15.13
N GLU A 19 -1.81 6.53 14.60
CA GLU A 19 -2.66 5.35 14.44
C GLU A 19 -2.72 4.53 15.75
N PRO A 20 -3.91 4.32 16.36
CA PRO A 20 -4.02 3.65 17.66
C PRO A 20 -3.44 2.24 17.68
N ASP A 21 -3.65 1.46 16.62
CA ASP A 21 -3.14 0.08 16.56
C ASP A 21 -1.61 0.04 16.37
N VAL A 22 -1.04 1.01 15.63
CA VAL A 22 0.43 1.16 15.52
C VAL A 22 1.03 1.57 16.86
N ARG A 23 0.37 2.51 17.57
CA ARG A 23 0.81 2.95 18.89
C ARG A 23 0.92 1.78 19.86
N ARG A 24 -0.04 0.84 19.86
CA ARG A 24 0.03 -0.37 20.70
C ARG A 24 1.28 -1.21 20.44
N TYR A 25 1.70 -1.35 19.18
CA TYR A 25 2.95 -2.05 18.84
C TYR A 25 4.18 -1.29 19.31
N LEU A 26 4.16 0.05 19.26
CA LEU A 26 5.26 0.87 19.78
C LEU A 26 5.32 0.88 21.31
N GLU A 27 4.19 0.87 21.99
CA GLU A 27 4.12 0.71 23.44
C GLU A 27 4.69 -0.65 23.88
N GLU A 28 4.40 -1.72 23.13
CA GLU A 28 4.98 -3.03 23.41
C GLU A 28 6.48 -3.06 23.08
N ALA A 29 6.90 -2.44 21.97
CA ALA A 29 8.30 -2.28 21.64
C ALA A 29 9.06 -1.52 22.75
N ARG A 30 8.43 -0.47 23.30
CA ARG A 30 8.95 0.32 24.41
C ARG A 30 9.09 -0.51 25.69
N ARG A 31 8.12 -1.38 26.00
CA ARG A 31 8.22 -2.32 27.14
C ARG A 31 9.38 -3.30 26.95
N CYS A 32 9.53 -3.87 25.75
CA CYS A 32 10.68 -4.73 25.43
C CYS A 32 12.01 -3.98 25.61
N PHE A 33 12.10 -2.75 25.10
CA PHE A 33 13.29 -1.91 25.22
C PHE A 33 13.64 -1.60 26.67
N GLY A 34 12.66 -1.21 27.49
CA GLY A 34 12.84 -0.95 28.92
C GLY A 34 13.28 -2.19 29.72
N ALA A 35 12.92 -3.39 29.26
CA ALA A 35 13.38 -4.65 29.84
C ALA A 35 14.77 -5.10 29.33
N GLY A 36 15.39 -4.33 28.42
CA GLY A 36 16.66 -4.69 27.77
C GLY A 36 16.52 -5.69 26.62
N ALA A 37 15.30 -6.04 26.22
CA ALA A 37 15.00 -6.94 25.11
C ALA A 37 14.97 -6.18 23.77
N ASN A 38 16.11 -5.61 23.37
CA ASN A 38 16.22 -4.72 22.22
C ASN A 38 15.81 -5.40 20.89
N ASN A 39 16.17 -6.67 20.68
CA ASN A 39 15.74 -7.45 19.52
C ASN A 39 14.21 -7.53 19.42
N ALA A 40 13.55 -7.81 20.55
CA ALA A 40 12.09 -7.88 20.61
C ALA A 40 11.45 -6.51 20.38
N ALA A 41 12.08 -5.42 20.86
CA ALA A 41 11.63 -4.06 20.58
C ALA A 41 11.63 -3.76 19.06
N VAL A 42 12.71 -4.12 18.36
CA VAL A 42 12.80 -3.97 16.90
C VAL A 42 11.74 -4.80 16.18
N VAL A 43 11.49 -6.05 16.62
CA VAL A 43 10.45 -6.92 16.04
C VAL A 43 9.05 -6.31 16.23
N MET A 44 8.72 -5.85 17.44
CA MET A 44 7.41 -5.24 17.73
C MET A 44 7.20 -3.95 16.93
N ALA A 45 8.24 -3.10 16.85
CA ALA A 45 8.19 -1.92 16.02
C ALA A 45 8.02 -2.27 14.54
N TRP A 46 8.63 -3.33 14.02
CA TRP A 46 8.37 -3.76 12.64
C TRP A 46 6.94 -4.27 12.44
N CYS A 47 6.35 -4.97 13.41
CA CYS A 47 4.96 -5.42 13.34
C CYS A 47 3.99 -4.24 13.19
N GLY A 48 4.25 -3.11 13.85
CA GLY A 48 3.49 -1.88 13.65
C GLY A 48 3.60 -1.36 12.20
N VAL A 49 4.78 -1.43 11.57
CA VAL A 49 5.03 -0.96 10.19
C VAL A 49 4.21 -1.81 9.23
N ILE A 50 4.23 -3.12 9.40
CA ILE A 50 3.46 -4.05 8.58
C ILE A 50 1.96 -3.86 8.78
N LEU A 51 1.51 -3.67 10.02
CA LEU A 51 0.11 -3.38 10.30
C LEU A 51 -0.35 -2.10 9.60
N TYR A 52 0.46 -1.03 9.67
CA TYR A 52 0.19 0.21 8.95
C TYR A 52 -0.01 -0.05 7.45
N PHE A 53 0.89 -0.78 6.79
CA PHE A 53 0.73 -1.11 5.37
C PHE A 53 -0.50 -1.97 5.08
N ARG A 54 -0.88 -2.89 5.99
CA ARG A 54 -2.13 -3.64 5.83
C ARG A 54 -3.36 -2.73 5.89
N ARG A 55 -3.37 -1.74 6.79
CA ARG A 55 -4.44 -0.73 6.87
C ARG A 55 -4.50 0.17 5.64
N VAL A 56 -3.34 0.62 5.16
CA VAL A 56 -3.23 1.38 3.91
C VAL A 56 -3.86 0.59 2.78
N VAL A 57 -3.50 -0.68 2.61
CA VAL A 57 -4.07 -1.57 1.58
C VAL A 57 -5.57 -1.79 1.75
N GLU A 58 -6.04 -2.07 2.96
CA GLU A 58 -7.46 -2.21 3.30
C GLU A 58 -8.28 -1.02 2.79
N ARG A 59 -7.71 0.19 2.85
CA ARG A 59 -8.37 1.40 2.40
C ARG A 59 -8.56 1.48 0.88
N PHE A 60 -7.61 1.03 0.06
CA PHE A 60 -7.75 1.05 -1.41
C PHE A 60 -8.61 -0.08 -1.95
N GLY A 61 -8.88 -1.09 -1.12
CA GLY A 61 -9.57 -2.31 -1.52
C GLY A 61 -8.58 -3.43 -1.81
N PHE A 62 -8.88 -4.60 -1.26
CA PHE A 62 -8.02 -5.77 -1.40
C PHE A 62 -7.86 -6.22 -2.85
N ASP A 63 -8.88 -5.99 -3.67
CA ASP A 63 -8.92 -6.44 -5.05
C ASP A 63 -7.86 -5.79 -5.93
N PHE A 64 -7.60 -4.49 -5.71
CA PHE A 64 -6.58 -3.78 -6.45
C PHE A 64 -5.17 -4.26 -6.07
N LEU A 65 -4.92 -4.56 -4.79
CA LEU A 65 -3.67 -5.18 -4.37
C LEU A 65 -3.55 -6.64 -4.87
N ALA A 66 -4.64 -7.40 -4.84
CA ALA A 66 -4.70 -8.75 -5.36
C ALA A 66 -4.29 -8.74 -6.85
N TYR A 67 -4.85 -7.82 -7.63
CA TYR A 67 -4.45 -7.58 -9.02
C TYR A 67 -2.96 -7.28 -9.17
N GLN A 68 -2.42 -6.37 -8.36
CA GLN A 68 -1.01 -6.00 -8.41
C GLN A 68 -0.07 -7.17 -8.10
N ARG A 69 -0.49 -8.09 -7.24
CA ARG A 69 0.24 -9.32 -6.98
C ARG A 69 0.06 -10.35 -8.08
N TRP A 70 -1.13 -10.51 -8.63
CA TRP A 70 -1.36 -11.37 -9.79
C TRP A 70 -0.47 -10.96 -10.97
N ALA A 71 -0.33 -9.65 -11.21
CA ALA A 71 0.58 -9.07 -12.20
C ALA A 71 2.09 -9.25 -11.85
N ILE A 72 2.44 -9.74 -10.65
CA ILE A 72 3.79 -10.21 -10.31
C ILE A 72 3.92 -11.71 -10.57
N ASP A 73 2.91 -12.48 -10.16
CA ASP A 73 2.96 -13.95 -10.10
C ASP A 73 2.78 -14.60 -11.48
N ILE A 74 2.28 -13.89 -12.50
CA ILE A 74 2.01 -14.42 -13.85
C ILE A 74 2.85 -13.71 -14.92
N SER A 75 3.46 -14.47 -15.85
CA SER A 75 4.13 -13.92 -17.04
C SER A 75 3.11 -13.30 -18.01
N GLU A 76 3.53 -12.31 -18.81
CA GLU A 76 2.67 -11.56 -19.75
C GLU A 76 1.73 -12.42 -20.61
N GLU A 77 2.08 -13.69 -20.87
CA GLU A 77 1.40 -14.60 -21.79
C GLU A 77 0.07 -15.21 -21.30
N THR A 78 -0.34 -15.09 -20.03
CA THR A 78 -1.57 -15.76 -19.50
C THR A 78 -2.59 -14.83 -18.83
N HIS A 79 -2.62 -13.56 -19.23
CA HIS A 79 -3.61 -12.58 -18.77
C HIS A 79 -5.00 -12.88 -19.36
N SER A 80 -5.77 -13.77 -18.73
CA SER A 80 -7.22 -13.90 -18.97
C SER A 80 -8.03 -13.57 -17.70
N GLU A 81 -9.21 -12.97 -17.87
CA GLU A 81 -10.13 -12.61 -16.77
C GLU A 81 -10.42 -13.84 -15.86
N ASP A 82 -10.60 -14.99 -16.50
CA ASP A 82 -10.84 -16.29 -15.86
C ASP A 82 -9.69 -16.76 -14.94
N ALA A 83 -8.45 -16.32 -15.23
CA ALA A 83 -7.27 -16.62 -14.43
C ALA A 83 -7.18 -15.70 -13.20
N PHE A 84 -7.54 -14.41 -13.34
CA PHE A 84 -7.55 -13.47 -12.22
C PHE A 84 -8.62 -13.84 -11.19
N ASP A 85 -9.85 -14.16 -11.61
CA ASP A 85 -10.93 -14.53 -10.68
C ASP A 85 -10.66 -15.84 -9.92
N LYS A 86 -10.08 -16.84 -10.59
CA LYS A 86 -9.65 -18.09 -9.94
C LYS A 86 -8.50 -17.85 -8.95
N TRP A 87 -7.55 -17.00 -9.31
CA TRP A 87 -6.44 -16.64 -8.43
C TRP A 87 -6.91 -15.79 -7.22
N LYS A 88 -7.77 -14.80 -7.47
CA LYS A 88 -8.42 -13.94 -6.46
C LYS A 88 -9.17 -14.79 -5.45
N SER A 89 -9.98 -15.74 -5.92
CA SER A 89 -10.72 -16.68 -5.06
C SER A 89 -9.78 -17.50 -4.16
N SER A 90 -8.64 -17.95 -4.68
CA SER A 90 -7.60 -18.68 -3.90
C SER A 90 -6.93 -17.82 -2.84
N ILE A 91 -6.66 -16.54 -3.12
CA ILE A 91 -6.05 -15.59 -2.18
C ILE A 91 -7.02 -15.18 -1.08
N ILE A 92 -8.27 -14.85 -1.46
CA ILE A 92 -9.34 -14.48 -0.54
C ILE A 92 -9.64 -15.66 0.40
N GLN A 93 -9.72 -16.89 -0.13
CA GLN A 93 -9.94 -18.11 0.68
C GLN A 93 -8.78 -18.42 1.62
N LYS A 94 -7.52 -18.15 1.23
CA LYS A 94 -6.35 -18.42 2.08
C LYS A 94 -6.17 -17.45 3.26
N GLN A 95 -7.05 -16.45 3.38
CA GLN A 95 -6.95 -15.35 4.34
C GLN A 95 -5.64 -14.55 4.16
N TRP A 96 -5.77 -13.24 3.98
CA TRP A 96 -4.68 -12.26 3.90
C TRP A 96 -3.55 -12.41 4.93
N ARG A 97 -3.83 -13.06 6.06
CA ARG A 97 -2.86 -13.46 7.09
C ARG A 97 -1.68 -14.28 6.54
N GLY A 98 -1.84 -14.96 5.41
CA GLY A 98 -0.77 -15.72 4.75
C GLY A 98 0.15 -14.91 3.82
N VAL A 99 -0.11 -13.61 3.61
CA VAL A 99 0.75 -12.76 2.76
C VAL A 99 1.97 -12.32 3.56
N SER A 100 3.16 -12.65 3.03
CA SER A 100 4.43 -12.25 3.63
C SER A 100 4.65 -10.74 3.56
N ASP A 101 5.45 -10.21 4.47
CA ASP A 101 5.83 -8.79 4.48
C ASP A 101 6.44 -8.36 3.15
N HIS A 102 7.27 -9.20 2.53
CA HIS A 102 7.86 -8.90 1.23
C HIS A 102 6.79 -8.67 0.16
N GLN A 103 5.83 -9.59 0.04
CA GLN A 103 4.73 -9.50 -0.93
C GLN A 103 3.85 -8.27 -0.68
N LEU A 104 3.55 -7.97 0.59
CA LEU A 104 2.80 -6.77 0.95
C LEU A 104 3.53 -5.49 0.51
N LEU A 105 4.82 -5.39 0.85
CA LEU A 105 5.59 -4.19 0.55
C LEU A 105 5.84 -4.01 -0.94
N GLU A 106 6.05 -5.08 -1.69
CA GLU A 106 6.20 -5.03 -3.15
C GLU A 106 4.89 -4.62 -3.83
N ALA A 107 3.76 -5.16 -3.38
CA ALA A 107 2.46 -4.73 -3.89
C ALA A 107 2.19 -3.25 -3.60
N CYS A 108 2.50 -2.77 -2.39
CA CYS A 108 2.38 -1.34 -2.06
C CYS A 108 3.26 -0.46 -2.97
N LYS A 109 4.46 -0.94 -3.31
CA LYS A 109 5.38 -0.25 -4.22
C LYS A 109 4.84 -0.22 -5.66
N ARG A 110 4.25 -1.31 -6.16
CA ARG A 110 3.63 -1.35 -7.50
C ARG A 110 2.40 -0.47 -7.60
N MET A 111 1.59 -0.43 -6.53
CA MET A 111 0.49 0.53 -6.38
C MET A 111 0.95 2.00 -6.38
N LYS A 112 2.26 2.28 -6.43
CA LYS A 112 2.83 3.63 -6.33
C LYS A 112 2.25 4.39 -5.15
N LEU A 113 2.05 3.68 -4.04
CA LEU A 113 1.72 4.34 -2.79
C LEU A 113 2.92 5.19 -2.40
N ASP A 114 2.65 6.39 -1.89
CA ASP A 114 3.67 7.22 -1.28
C ASP A 114 4.16 6.56 0.02
N VAL A 115 5.02 5.56 -0.17
CA VAL A 115 5.70 4.78 0.83
C VAL A 115 7.08 5.40 0.95
N PRO A 116 7.51 5.87 2.14
CA PRO A 116 8.88 6.31 2.35
C PRO A 116 9.85 5.21 1.89
N GLY A 117 10.56 5.47 0.78
CA GLY A 117 11.30 4.47 0.03
C GLY A 117 12.49 3.88 0.78
N GLU A 118 12.94 4.52 1.86
CA GLU A 118 14.21 4.23 2.51
C GLU A 118 14.10 3.49 3.85
N VAL A 119 12.89 3.29 4.39
CA VAL A 119 12.72 2.62 5.70
C VAL A 119 12.94 1.09 5.64
N LYS A 120 13.21 0.49 4.47
CA LYS A 120 12.75 -0.90 4.23
C LYS A 120 13.75 -1.98 3.82
N SER A 121 15.04 -1.68 3.62
CA SER A 121 16.03 -2.75 3.48
C SER A 121 16.62 -3.12 4.84
N GLU A 122 17.23 -2.16 5.52
CA GLU A 122 17.99 -2.40 6.75
C GLU A 122 17.09 -2.83 7.91
N PHE A 123 15.99 -2.11 8.19
CA PHE A 123 15.06 -2.49 9.26
C PHE A 123 14.49 -3.89 9.05
N ARG A 124 14.11 -4.24 7.81
CA ARG A 124 13.63 -5.58 7.49
C ARG A 124 14.71 -6.65 7.70
N VAL A 125 15.93 -6.40 7.21
CA VAL A 125 17.06 -7.33 7.31
C VAL A 125 17.44 -7.55 8.77
N LYS A 126 17.57 -6.47 9.54
CA LYS A 126 17.88 -6.52 10.97
C LYS A 126 16.77 -7.19 11.76
N ARG A 127 15.50 -6.88 11.49
CA ARG A 127 14.37 -7.60 12.12
C ARG A 127 14.42 -9.09 11.84
N ASN A 128 14.64 -9.50 10.58
CA ASN A 128 14.73 -10.91 10.23
C ASN A 128 15.87 -11.60 11.00
N ALA A 129 17.05 -10.96 11.06
CA ALA A 129 18.16 -11.43 11.87
C ALA A 129 17.75 -11.56 13.35
N PHE A 130 17.21 -10.51 13.96
CA PHE A 130 16.84 -10.49 15.38
C PHE A 130 15.72 -11.46 15.77
N ALA A 131 14.99 -12.01 14.81
CA ALA A 131 14.01 -13.07 15.04
C ALA A 131 14.64 -14.46 15.22
N HIS A 132 15.93 -14.63 14.86
CA HIS A 132 16.67 -15.87 15.04
C HIS A 132 17.46 -15.89 16.36
N PRO A 133 17.46 -17.02 17.09
CA PRO A 133 18.07 -17.11 18.42
C PRO A 133 19.60 -16.98 18.42
N ASP A 134 20.25 -17.22 17.28
CA ASP A 134 21.72 -17.26 17.17
C ASP A 134 22.34 -15.90 16.74
N MET A 135 21.51 -14.86 16.61
CA MET A 135 21.97 -13.57 16.09
C MET A 135 22.42 -12.62 17.19
N GLU A 136 23.35 -11.72 16.83
CA GLU A 136 23.86 -10.67 17.71
C GLU A 136 22.71 -9.80 18.24
N PHE A 137 22.77 -9.48 19.53
CA PHE A 137 21.78 -8.63 20.17
C PHE A 137 21.98 -7.18 19.74
N ALA A 138 20.91 -6.54 19.29
CA ALA A 138 20.88 -5.12 19.01
C ALA A 138 21.33 -4.32 20.24
N THR A 139 22.21 -3.36 20.03
CA THR A 139 22.50 -2.37 21.06
C THR A 139 21.28 -1.48 21.29
N PRO A 140 21.13 -0.83 22.47
CA PRO A 140 20.02 0.10 22.70
C PRO A 140 19.97 1.23 21.66
N GLY A 141 21.13 1.78 21.26
CA GLY A 141 21.20 2.82 20.23
C GLY A 141 20.74 2.31 18.86
N GLU A 142 21.20 1.14 18.43
CA GLU A 142 20.78 0.53 17.17
C GLU A 142 19.27 0.25 17.14
N ALA A 143 18.73 -0.30 18.22
CA ALA A 143 17.29 -0.56 18.31
C ALA A 143 16.48 0.75 18.22
N LEU A 144 16.92 1.82 18.87
CA LEU A 144 16.26 3.12 18.80
C LEU A 144 16.32 3.72 17.40
N GLU A 145 17.46 3.64 16.70
CA GLU A 145 17.59 4.10 15.30
C GLU A 145 16.64 3.34 14.37
N LEU A 146 16.56 2.01 14.51
CA LEU A 146 15.64 1.20 13.70
C LEU A 146 14.19 1.56 13.98
N VAL A 147 13.81 1.73 15.25
CA VAL A 147 12.46 2.18 15.63
C VAL A 147 12.16 3.58 15.07
N ARG A 148 13.12 4.50 15.12
CA ARG A 148 13.00 5.85 14.55
C ARG A 148 12.83 5.81 13.04
N SER A 149 13.53 4.90 12.34
CA SER A 149 13.29 4.70 10.91
C SER A 149 11.84 4.28 10.63
N GLY A 150 11.28 3.41 11.49
CA GLY A 150 9.86 3.05 11.45
C GLY A 150 8.91 4.23 11.66
N LEU A 151 9.28 5.18 12.52
CA LEU A 151 8.46 6.37 12.80
C LEU A 151 8.20 7.22 11.55
N GLU A 152 9.14 7.32 10.62
CA GLU A 152 8.91 8.05 9.37
C GLU A 152 7.74 7.46 8.56
N VAL A 153 7.46 6.16 8.71
CA VAL A 153 6.27 5.53 8.14
C VAL A 153 5.01 5.93 8.94
N TYR A 154 5.09 5.96 10.26
CA TYR A 154 3.94 6.20 11.15
C TYR A 154 3.50 7.64 11.28
N LYS A 155 4.36 8.59 10.92
CA LYS A 155 3.99 10.02 10.85
C LYS A 155 2.88 10.28 9.83
N ARG A 156 2.66 9.35 8.90
CA ARG A 156 1.61 9.43 7.90
C ARG A 156 0.37 8.74 8.43
N ARG A 157 -0.78 9.39 8.28
CA ARG A 157 -2.07 8.78 8.57
C ARG A 157 -2.49 7.87 7.43
N VAL A 158 -3.13 6.75 7.76
CA VAL A 158 -3.71 5.87 6.74
C VAL A 158 -4.69 6.66 5.87
N GLU A 159 -5.42 7.63 6.43
CA GLU A 159 -6.36 8.51 5.69
C GLU A 159 -5.66 9.52 4.76
N THR A 160 -4.35 9.70 4.89
CA THR A 160 -3.57 10.57 4.00
C THR A 160 -2.83 9.81 2.91
N ALA A 161 -2.87 8.47 2.93
CA ALA A 161 -2.27 7.67 1.87
C ALA A 161 -3.01 7.87 0.54
N TYR A 162 -2.25 7.97 -0.54
CA TYR A 162 -2.76 8.12 -1.90
C TYR A 162 -1.93 7.31 -2.91
N LEU A 163 -2.57 6.94 -4.02
CA LEU A 163 -1.87 6.45 -5.21
C LEU A 163 -1.25 7.65 -5.92
N THR A 164 0.00 7.55 -6.36
CA THR A 164 0.64 8.63 -7.13
C THR A 164 0.55 8.42 -8.64
N ASP A 165 0.01 7.27 -9.08
CA ASP A 165 -0.09 6.90 -10.49
C ASP A 165 -1.31 6.01 -10.73
N ILE A 166 -1.75 5.94 -11.98
CA ILE A 166 -3.00 5.34 -12.44
C ILE A 166 -2.77 4.42 -13.68
N VAL A 167 -1.53 4.26 -14.18
CA VAL A 167 -1.21 3.31 -15.29
C VAL A 167 -1.81 1.92 -15.03
N ASP A 168 -1.66 1.38 -13.83
CA ASP A 168 -2.14 0.04 -13.50
C ASP A 168 -3.66 0.00 -13.22
N LEU A 169 -4.30 1.15 -12.99
CA LEU A 169 -5.72 1.20 -12.69
C LEU A 169 -6.56 0.91 -13.93
N PHE A 170 -6.10 1.35 -15.10
CA PHE A 170 -6.75 1.04 -16.36
C PHE A 170 -6.74 -0.48 -16.63
N ALA A 171 -5.59 -1.12 -16.48
CA ALA A 171 -5.44 -2.55 -16.67
C ALA A 171 -6.16 -3.37 -15.59
N TYR A 172 -6.30 -2.85 -14.37
CA TYR A 172 -7.17 -3.44 -13.36
C TYR A 172 -8.66 -3.33 -13.73
N ALA A 173 -9.10 -2.15 -14.16
CA ALA A 173 -10.49 -1.89 -14.52
C ALA A 173 -10.98 -2.77 -15.68
N THR A 174 -10.09 -3.14 -16.61
CA THR A 174 -10.42 -4.07 -17.70
C THR A 174 -10.52 -5.53 -17.26
N GLN A 175 -10.02 -5.87 -16.06
CA GLN A 175 -9.94 -7.24 -15.54
C GLN A 175 -10.91 -7.49 -14.38
N THR A 176 -11.69 -6.48 -13.99
CA THR A 176 -12.63 -6.59 -12.86
C THR A 176 -14.03 -6.15 -13.25
N THR A 177 -15.03 -6.80 -12.66
CA THR A 177 -16.44 -6.40 -12.71
C THR A 177 -16.86 -5.61 -11.46
N ASP A 178 -15.98 -5.50 -10.45
CA ASP A 178 -16.29 -4.76 -9.23
C ASP A 178 -16.14 -3.25 -9.45
N SER A 179 -17.24 -2.65 -9.89
CA SER A 179 -17.35 -1.21 -10.13
C SER A 179 -17.09 -0.39 -8.86
N ALA A 180 -17.45 -0.90 -7.67
CA ALA A 180 -17.24 -0.17 -6.41
C ALA A 180 -15.75 -0.12 -6.05
N ALA A 181 -15.03 -1.23 -6.22
CA ALA A 181 -13.59 -1.28 -6.00
C ALA A 181 -12.83 -0.34 -6.95
N VAL A 182 -13.23 -0.26 -8.22
CA VAL A 182 -12.64 0.68 -9.19
C VAL A 182 -12.88 2.14 -8.76
N GLN A 183 -14.12 2.51 -8.41
CA GLN A 183 -14.45 3.86 -7.98
C GLN A 183 -13.71 4.27 -6.70
N GLN A 184 -13.63 3.36 -5.73
CA GLN A 184 -12.86 3.56 -4.49
C GLN A 184 -11.39 3.81 -4.77
N THR A 185 -10.80 3.06 -5.70
CA THR A 185 -9.39 3.19 -6.06
C THR A 185 -9.09 4.55 -6.71
N VAL A 186 -9.95 5.03 -7.63
CA VAL A 186 -9.84 6.37 -8.24
C VAL A 186 -9.97 7.50 -7.23
N HIS A 187 -10.82 7.32 -6.20
CA HIS A 187 -11.00 8.32 -5.15
C HIS A 187 -9.69 8.64 -4.40
N PHE A 188 -8.84 7.64 -4.17
CA PHE A 188 -7.56 7.82 -3.48
C PHE A 188 -6.39 8.15 -4.39
N LEU A 189 -6.63 8.41 -5.67
CA LEU A 189 -5.59 8.81 -6.60
C LEU A 189 -5.21 10.29 -6.41
N ASN A 190 -3.95 10.55 -6.07
CA ASN A 190 -3.35 11.88 -6.04
C ASN A 190 -2.60 12.15 -7.35
N ALA A 191 -3.36 12.23 -8.44
CA ALA A 191 -2.88 12.62 -9.75
C ALA A 191 -3.28 14.08 -10.04
N SER A 192 -2.44 14.78 -10.81
CA SER A 192 -2.78 16.11 -11.32
C SER A 192 -4.01 16.03 -12.23
N ASP A 193 -4.78 17.12 -12.33
CA ASP A 193 -5.95 17.17 -13.21
C ASP A 193 -5.60 16.85 -14.67
N ASN A 194 -4.40 17.22 -15.12
CA ASN A 194 -3.92 16.91 -16.47
C ASN A 194 -3.67 15.41 -16.65
N ALA A 195 -3.09 14.74 -15.64
CA ALA A 195 -2.98 13.29 -15.67
C ALA A 195 -4.39 12.67 -15.69
N VAL A 196 -5.29 13.07 -14.80
CA VAL A 196 -6.69 12.57 -14.79
C VAL A 196 -7.36 12.74 -16.17
N LEU A 197 -7.15 13.88 -16.84
CA LEU A 197 -7.64 14.14 -18.19
C LEU A 197 -7.03 13.19 -19.24
N GLU A 198 -5.72 13.00 -19.24
CA GLU A 198 -5.04 12.05 -20.14
C GLU A 198 -5.56 10.62 -19.97
N TYR A 199 -5.83 10.19 -18.74
CA TYR A 199 -6.39 8.87 -18.50
C TYR A 199 -7.86 8.76 -18.90
N ALA A 200 -8.64 9.83 -18.75
CA ALA A 200 -9.99 9.89 -19.27
C ALA A 200 -9.99 9.72 -20.80
N HIS A 201 -9.06 10.36 -21.53
CA HIS A 201 -8.88 10.12 -22.98
C HIS A 201 -8.55 8.66 -23.30
N LYS A 202 -7.62 8.04 -22.57
CA LYS A 202 -7.29 6.60 -22.78
C LYS A 202 -8.50 5.68 -22.60
N VAL A 203 -9.36 5.97 -21.62
CA VAL A 203 -10.59 5.21 -21.40
C VAL A 203 -11.58 5.38 -22.54
N LEU A 204 -11.71 6.60 -23.08
CA LEU A 204 -12.53 6.85 -24.28
C LEU A 204 -11.99 6.12 -25.51
N ASP A 205 -10.67 6.20 -25.77
CA ASP A 205 -10.03 5.52 -26.89
C ASP A 205 -10.29 4.01 -26.84
N ALA A 206 -10.25 3.43 -25.64
CA ALA A 206 -10.55 2.01 -25.43
C ALA A 206 -12.02 1.66 -25.71
N PHE A 207 -12.97 2.54 -25.36
CA PHE A 207 -14.37 2.37 -25.73
C PHE A 207 -14.58 2.45 -27.26
N THR A 208 -13.89 3.38 -27.94
CA THR A 208 -14.01 3.54 -29.40
C THR A 208 -13.37 2.40 -30.18
N ASP A 209 -12.27 1.83 -29.67
CA ASP A 209 -11.53 0.73 -30.32
C ASP A 209 -12.24 -0.63 -30.23
N GLY A 210 -13.31 -0.76 -29.43
CA GLY A 210 -14.13 -1.98 -29.36
C GLY A 210 -13.40 -3.23 -28.86
N ARG A 211 -12.26 -3.09 -28.17
CA ARG A 211 -11.49 -4.23 -27.64
C ARG A 211 -12.19 -4.80 -26.41
N GLY A 212 -12.80 -5.98 -26.58
CA GLY A 212 -13.62 -6.70 -25.61
C GLY A 212 -12.96 -6.92 -24.24
N THR A 213 -13.12 -5.93 -23.38
CA THR A 213 -12.74 -5.92 -21.97
C THR A 213 -13.98 -5.62 -21.15
N SER A 214 -14.04 -6.07 -19.89
CA SER A 214 -15.11 -5.77 -18.92
C SER A 214 -15.69 -4.35 -19.10
N GLN A 215 -16.89 -4.25 -19.71
CA GLN A 215 -17.54 -2.96 -19.94
C GLN A 215 -17.88 -2.28 -18.61
N GLU A 216 -18.18 -3.05 -17.58
CA GLU A 216 -18.58 -2.55 -16.26
C GLU A 216 -17.42 -1.85 -15.55
N GLY A 217 -16.24 -2.48 -15.49
CA GLY A 217 -15.07 -1.91 -14.82
C GLY A 217 -14.53 -0.66 -15.53
N LEU A 218 -14.49 -0.66 -16.88
CA LEU A 218 -14.14 0.53 -17.65
C LEU A 218 -15.17 1.66 -17.51
N THR A 219 -16.47 1.32 -17.46
CA THR A 219 -17.53 2.32 -17.22
C THR A 219 -17.37 2.92 -15.83
N ALA A 220 -17.12 2.11 -14.81
CA ALA A 220 -16.87 2.58 -13.45
C ALA A 220 -15.63 3.49 -13.36
N LEU A 221 -14.55 3.13 -14.07
CA LEU A 221 -13.35 3.96 -14.18
C LEU A 221 -13.65 5.30 -14.85
N TRP A 222 -14.36 5.27 -15.98
CA TRP A 222 -14.78 6.48 -16.70
C TRP A 222 -15.62 7.41 -15.81
N GLU A 223 -16.67 6.89 -15.17
CA GLU A 223 -17.54 7.67 -14.29
C GLU A 223 -16.76 8.30 -13.12
N ALA A 224 -15.81 7.56 -12.54
CA ALA A 224 -15.00 8.06 -11.44
C ALA A 224 -14.03 9.17 -11.90
N LEU A 225 -13.39 9.02 -13.06
CA LEU A 225 -12.53 10.05 -13.65
C LEU A 225 -13.33 11.29 -14.03
N TRP A 226 -14.49 11.10 -14.67
CA TRP A 226 -15.38 12.18 -15.08
C TRP A 226 -15.80 13.07 -13.90
N LYS A 227 -16.13 12.46 -12.75
CA LYS A 227 -16.50 13.18 -11.52
C LYS A 227 -15.38 14.07 -10.98
N ARG A 228 -14.12 13.76 -11.27
CA ARG A 228 -12.95 14.55 -10.83
C ARG A 228 -12.61 15.73 -11.74
N LEU A 229 -13.05 15.69 -13.00
CA LEU A 229 -12.79 16.74 -13.96
C LEU A 229 -13.78 17.90 -13.78
N ASP A 230 -13.27 19.13 -13.89
CA ASP A 230 -14.12 20.32 -14.00
C ASP A 230 -14.80 20.41 -15.37
N GLU A 231 -15.69 21.40 -15.50
CA GLU A 231 -16.49 21.59 -16.71
C GLU A 231 -15.65 21.90 -17.96
N GLY A 232 -14.63 22.74 -17.85
CA GLY A 232 -13.75 23.08 -18.99
C GLY A 232 -12.95 21.88 -19.49
N ARG A 233 -12.52 20.99 -18.59
CA ARG A 233 -11.81 19.76 -18.95
C ARG A 233 -12.75 18.70 -19.54
N ARG A 234 -13.98 18.62 -19.03
CA ARG A 234 -15.04 17.79 -19.63
C ARG A 234 -15.36 18.23 -21.06
N GLU A 235 -15.39 19.53 -21.34
CA GLU A 235 -15.52 20.05 -22.71
C GLU A 235 -14.33 19.68 -23.61
N SER A 236 -13.11 19.67 -23.06
CA SER A 236 -11.91 19.24 -23.80
C SER A 236 -11.98 17.77 -24.21
N LEU A 237 -12.56 16.89 -23.38
CA LEU A 237 -12.80 15.49 -23.73
C LEU A 237 -13.77 15.35 -24.90
N TRP A 238 -14.82 16.15 -24.94
CA TRP A 238 -15.80 16.10 -26.02
C TRP A 238 -15.21 16.43 -27.39
N LYS A 239 -14.26 17.36 -27.46
CA LYS A 239 -13.54 17.71 -28.70
C LYS A 239 -12.67 16.58 -29.25
N HIS A 240 -12.39 15.56 -28.46
CA HIS A 240 -11.61 14.38 -28.88
C HIS A 240 -12.52 13.26 -29.42
N ILE A 241 -13.80 13.29 -29.07
CA ILE A 241 -14.81 12.31 -29.53
C ILE A 241 -15.49 12.77 -30.83
N VAL A 242 -15.66 14.09 -31.00
CA VAL A 242 -16.32 14.74 -32.15
C VAL A 242 -15.31 15.18 -33.18
#